data_AF-A0A4Y7U3M4-F1
#
_entry.id   AF-A0A4Y7U3M4-F1
#
_cell.length_a   1.000
_cell.length_b   1.000
_cell.length_c   1.000
_cell.angle_alpha   90.00
_cell.angle_beta   90.00
_cell.angle_gamma   90.00
#
_symmetry.space_group_name_H-M   'P 1'
#
loop_
_entity.id
_entity.type
_entity.pdbx_description
1 polymer ?
#
loop_
_entity_poly.entity_id
_entity_poly.type
_entity_poly.pdbx_seq_one_letter_code
_entity_poly.pdbx_strand_id
1 'polypeptide(L)'
;ASFGIEKKSIALNNSSFDDFVIELNPDVVLFDRFMIEEQFGWRVAENCPNAIRLLDTEDLHCLRAARQKAFKENRTFELNDLLSEEVAKREIASILRCDLSFIISEFEMKILNEVFKIDPKV
;
A
#
# COMPACT_ATOMS: atom_id res chain seq x y z
N ALA A 1 11.72 18.86 21.80
CA ALA A 1 11.65 17.50 22.36
C ALA A 1 11.95 16.53 21.23
N SER A 2 12.88 15.59 21.44
CA SER A 2 13.07 14.46 20.51
C SER A 2 11.96 13.45 20.82
N PHE A 3 11.12 13.12 19.84
CA PHE A 3 9.97 12.22 20.02
C PHE A 3 10.34 10.75 20.24
N GLY A 4 11.62 10.43 20.53
CA GLY A 4 12.09 9.05 20.65
C GLY A 4 12.07 8.29 19.32
N ILE A 5 12.11 9.01 18.20
CA ILE A 5 12.03 8.43 16.85
C ILE A 5 13.45 8.33 16.29
N GLU A 6 13.90 7.10 16.08
CA GLU A 6 15.12 6.84 15.33
C GLU A 6 14.83 6.93 13.82
N LYS A 7 15.71 7.61 13.09
CA LYS A 7 15.60 7.76 11.64
C LYS A 7 16.81 7.11 10.98
N LYS A 8 16.55 6.26 9.99
CA LYS A 8 17.58 5.62 9.18
C LYS A 8 17.35 5.98 7.72
N SER A 9 18.40 6.43 7.05
CA SER A 9 18.37 6.60 5.59
C SER A 9 18.50 5.24 4.92
N ILE A 10 17.56 4.93 4.02
CA ILE A 10 17.57 3.70 3.23
C ILE A 10 18.11 4.03 1.83
N ALA A 11 19.12 3.28 1.39
CA ALA A 11 19.61 3.38 0.02
C ALA A 11 18.69 2.58 -0.92
N LEU A 12 18.19 3.25 -1.95
CA LEU A 12 17.30 2.61 -2.94
C LEU A 12 18.05 1.54 -3.73
N ASN A 13 17.37 0.41 -4.00
CA ASN A 13 17.90 -0.72 -4.76
C ASN A 13 19.24 -1.27 -4.22
N ASN A 14 19.43 -1.20 -2.91
CA ASN A 14 20.66 -1.63 -2.25
C ASN A 14 20.34 -2.71 -1.20
N SER A 15 21.18 -3.74 -1.10
CA SER A 15 21.01 -4.82 -0.12
C SER A 15 21.22 -4.38 1.33
N SER A 16 21.75 -3.18 1.58
CA SER A 16 21.90 -2.64 2.94
C SER A 16 20.58 -2.48 3.69
N PHE A 17 19.43 -2.43 2.98
CA PHE A 17 18.13 -2.52 3.64
C PHE A 17 17.88 -3.90 4.27
N ASP A 18 18.34 -4.96 3.60
CA ASP A 18 18.10 -6.34 4.04
C ASP A 18 18.91 -6.59 5.33
N ASP A 19 20.18 -6.20 5.35
CA ASP A 19 21.01 -6.26 6.56
C ASP A 19 20.40 -5.44 7.71
N PHE A 20 19.89 -4.25 7.40
CA PHE A 20 19.26 -3.37 8.38
C PHE A 20 17.98 -3.97 8.98
N VAL A 21 17.08 -4.52 8.16
CA VAL A 21 15.81 -5.06 8.64
C VAL A 21 16.01 -6.34 9.46
N ILE A 22 17.01 -7.16 9.10
CA ILE A 22 17.43 -8.33 9.90
C ILE A 22 17.92 -7.89 11.28
N GLU A 23 18.80 -6.88 11.34
CA GLU A 23 19.33 -6.36 12.61
C GLU A 23 18.22 -5.72 13.46
N LEU A 24 17.30 -4.98 12.82
CA LEU A 24 16.18 -4.35 13.50
C LEU A 24 15.18 -5.38 14.05
N ASN A 25 14.96 -6.49 13.33
CA ASN A 25 14.03 -7.58 13.65
C ASN A 25 12.67 -7.07 14.18
N PRO A 26 11.92 -6.29 13.39
CA PRO A 26 10.69 -5.66 13.85
C PRO A 26 9.55 -6.66 14.01
N ASP A 27 8.70 -6.43 15.02
CA ASP A 27 7.42 -7.16 15.17
C ASP A 27 6.34 -6.63 14.21
N VAL A 28 6.41 -5.33 13.87
CA VAL A 28 5.42 -4.64 13.05
C VAL A 28 6.12 -3.70 12.07
N VAL A 29 5.68 -3.71 10.81
CA VAL A 29 6.13 -2.79 9.77
C VAL A 29 4.92 -2.11 9.17
N LEU A 30 4.92 -0.78 9.15
CA LEU A 30 3.90 0.04 8.51
C LEU A 30 4.47 0.63 7.21
N PHE A 31 3.81 0.37 6.10
CA PHE A 31 4.13 0.97 4.80
C PHE A 31 3.27 2.20 4.58
N ASP A 32 3.93 3.35 4.39
CA ASP A 32 3.30 4.59 3.95
C ASP A 32 2.99 4.48 2.45
N ARG A 33 1.74 4.15 2.11
CA ARG A 33 1.21 3.89 0.77
C ARG A 33 1.77 2.65 0.07
N PHE A 34 1.02 2.20 -0.94
CA PHE A 34 1.31 0.96 -1.67
C PHE A 34 2.68 0.96 -2.37
N MET A 35 3.20 2.13 -2.74
CA MET A 35 4.50 2.26 -3.43
C MET A 35 5.66 1.81 -2.54
N ILE A 36 5.59 2.08 -1.23
CA ILE A 36 6.63 1.68 -0.28
C ILE A 36 6.52 0.19 0.00
N GLU A 37 5.30 -0.34 0.14
CA GLU A 37 5.06 -1.78 0.23
C GLU A 37 5.61 -2.50 -1.01
N GLU A 38 5.37 -2.00 -2.22
CA GLU A 38 5.85 -2.65 -3.45
C GLU A 38 7.38 -2.72 -3.50
N GLN A 39 8.07 -1.69 -3.02
CA GLN A 39 9.53 -1.62 -3.03
C GLN A 39 10.18 -2.51 -1.96
N PHE A 40 9.59 -2.56 -0.75
CA PHE A 40 10.24 -3.15 0.43
C PHE A 40 9.49 -4.32 1.07
N GLY A 41 8.20 -4.48 0.79
CA GLY A 41 7.32 -5.46 1.44
C GLY A 41 7.79 -6.90 1.28
N TRP A 42 8.33 -7.26 0.10
CA TRP A 42 8.90 -8.59 -0.14
C TRP A 42 10.22 -8.81 0.62
N ARG A 43 11.05 -7.78 0.78
CA ARG A 43 12.30 -7.83 1.56
C ARG A 43 12.01 -8.05 3.04
N VAL A 44 10.96 -7.41 3.55
CA VAL A 44 10.46 -7.63 4.92
C VAL A 44 9.94 -9.06 5.05
N ALA A 45 9.11 -9.54 4.11
CA ALA A 45 8.56 -10.89 4.16
C ALA A 45 9.64 -11.98 4.12
N GLU A 46 10.72 -11.76 3.37
CA GLU A 46 11.84 -12.69 3.25
C GLU A 46 12.70 -12.72 4.52
N ASN A 47 13.04 -11.56 5.06
CA ASN A 47 14.01 -11.44 6.17
C ASN A 47 13.36 -11.47 7.56
N CYS A 48 12.11 -11.04 7.67
CA CYS A 48 11.34 -10.95 8.91
C CYS A 48 9.93 -11.56 8.70
N PRO A 49 9.83 -12.88 8.44
CA PRO A 49 8.56 -13.51 8.07
C PRO A 49 7.47 -13.47 9.15
N ASN A 50 7.87 -13.20 10.40
CA ASN A 50 6.94 -13.08 11.53
C ASN A 50 6.48 -11.63 11.77
N ALA A 51 7.04 -10.66 11.05
CA ALA A 51 6.65 -9.25 11.19
C ALA A 51 5.25 -9.05 10.60
N ILE A 52 4.37 -8.40 11.37
CA ILE A 52 3.05 -7.99 10.88
C ILE A 52 3.24 -6.82 9.93
N ARG A 53 2.75 -6.96 8.70
CA ARG A 53 2.86 -5.96 7.64
C ARG A 53 1.55 -5.20 7.52
N LEU A 54 1.59 -3.92 7.87
CA LEU A 54 0.48 -3.00 7.81
C LEU A 54 0.64 -2.06 6.62
N LEU A 55 -0.46 -1.77 5.92
CA LEU A 55 -0.50 -0.78 4.85
C LEU A 55 -1.31 0.43 5.30
N ASP A 56 -0.69 1.61 5.30
CA ASP A 56 -1.44 2.86 5.34
C ASP A 56 -1.82 3.24 3.91
N THR A 57 -3.11 3.15 3.57
CA THR A 57 -3.53 3.52 2.21
C THR A 57 -3.59 5.02 2.05
N GLU A 58 -3.94 5.76 3.11
CA GLU A 58 -4.39 7.16 3.13
C GLU A 58 -5.63 7.43 2.24
N ASP A 59 -5.51 7.17 0.94
CA ASP A 59 -6.55 7.16 -0.09
C ASP A 59 -6.31 6.02 -1.11
N LEU A 60 -7.34 5.69 -1.90
CA LEU A 60 -7.13 4.85 -3.07
C LEU A 60 -6.55 5.69 -4.21
N HIS A 61 -5.25 5.50 -4.49
CA HIS A 61 -4.54 6.18 -5.56
C HIS A 61 -5.17 5.87 -6.92
N CYS A 62 -5.68 4.65 -7.12
CA CYS A 62 -6.39 4.28 -8.34
C CYS A 62 -7.69 5.08 -8.54
N LEU A 63 -8.41 5.38 -7.47
CA LEU A 63 -9.63 6.19 -7.51
C LEU A 63 -9.33 7.63 -7.93
N ARG A 64 -8.26 8.21 -7.37
CA ARG A 64 -7.79 9.54 -7.76
C ARG A 64 -7.34 9.58 -9.22
N ALA A 65 -6.58 8.58 -9.67
CA ALA A 65 -6.09 8.48 -11.04
C ALA A 65 -7.25 8.35 -12.05
N ALA A 66 -8.19 7.44 -11.80
CA ALA A 66 -9.34 7.22 -12.68
C ALA A 66 -10.23 8.46 -12.82
N ARG A 67 -10.50 9.16 -11.70
CA ARG A 67 -11.24 10.44 -11.72
C ARG A 67 -10.50 11.51 -12.52
N GLN A 68 -9.19 11.64 -12.33
CA GLN A 68 -8.39 12.61 -13.07
C GLN A 68 -8.41 12.32 -14.58
N LYS A 69 -8.32 11.04 -14.97
CA LYS A 69 -8.40 10.61 -16.37
C LYS A 69 -9.75 10.92 -16.99
N ALA A 70 -10.85 10.54 -16.32
CA ALA A 70 -12.20 10.86 -16.78
C ALA A 70 -12.41 12.36 -16.99
N PHE A 71 -11.92 13.17 -16.05
CA PHE A 71 -11.97 14.63 -16.16
C PHE A 71 -11.18 15.15 -17.38
N LYS A 72 -9.96 14.66 -17.61
CA LYS A 72 -9.14 15.04 -18.78
C LYS A 72 -9.77 14.62 -20.11
N GLU A 73 -10.49 13.50 -20.12
CA GLU A 73 -11.21 12.97 -21.28
C GLU A 73 -12.59 13.62 -21.47
N ASN A 74 -12.96 14.60 -20.63
CA ASN A 74 -14.24 15.30 -20.63
C ASN A 74 -15.44 14.33 -20.59
N ARG A 75 -15.30 13.26 -19.80
CA ARG A 75 -16.34 12.26 -19.56
C ARG A 75 -16.63 12.16 -18.06
N THR A 76 -17.77 11.56 -17.74
CA THR A 76 -18.11 11.24 -16.35
C THR A 76 -17.28 10.03 -15.90
N PHE A 77 -16.85 10.05 -14.63
CA PHE A 77 -16.20 8.91 -13.99
C PHE A 77 -17.21 7.79 -13.75
N GLU A 78 -16.82 6.56 -14.06
CA GLU A 78 -17.58 5.34 -13.79
C GLU A 78 -16.71 4.38 -12.95
N LEU A 79 -17.32 3.60 -12.04
CA LEU A 79 -16.56 2.68 -11.18
C LEU A 79 -15.73 1.64 -11.96
N ASN A 80 -16.18 1.26 -13.16
CA ASN A 80 -15.45 0.35 -14.03
C ASN A 80 -14.12 0.92 -14.54
N ASP A 81 -13.94 2.25 -14.52
CA ASP A 81 -12.68 2.88 -14.87
C ASP A 81 -11.52 2.37 -14.01
N LEU A 82 -11.81 2.08 -12.73
CA LEU A 82 -10.83 1.58 -11.77
C LEU A 82 -10.16 0.28 -12.23
N LEU A 83 -10.90 -0.58 -12.94
CA LEU A 83 -10.40 -1.87 -13.42
C LEU A 83 -9.45 -1.74 -14.62
N SER A 84 -9.43 -0.57 -15.27
CA SER A 84 -8.57 -0.28 -16.42
C SER A 84 -7.23 0.38 -16.04
N GLU A 85 -7.08 0.78 -14.78
CA GLU A 85 -5.90 1.51 -14.32
C GLU A 85 -4.81 0.56 -13.79
N GLU A 86 -3.59 0.64 -14.35
CA GLU A 86 -2.46 -0.18 -13.88
C GLU A 86 -2.09 0.09 -12.41
N VAL A 87 -2.32 1.33 -11.95
CA VAL A 87 -2.15 1.68 -10.53
C VAL A 87 -3.10 0.87 -9.64
N ALA A 88 -4.31 0.54 -10.10
CA ALA A 88 -5.25 -0.26 -9.33
C ALA A 88 -4.71 -1.67 -9.09
N LYS A 89 -4.15 -2.31 -10.12
CA LYS A 89 -3.58 -3.66 -9.98
C LYS A 89 -2.46 -3.68 -8.93
N ARG A 90 -1.58 -2.69 -8.96
CA ARG A 90 -0.45 -2.57 -8.04
C ARG A 90 -0.92 -2.31 -6.61
N GLU A 91 -1.83 -1.36 -6.44
CA GLU A 91 -2.39 -0.98 -5.15
C GLU A 91 -3.17 -2.12 -4.50
N ILE A 92 -4.06 -2.79 -5.24
CA ILE A 92 -4.80 -3.95 -4.74
C ILE A 92 -3.86 -5.11 -4.40
N ALA A 93 -2.82 -5.33 -5.20
CA ALA A 93 -1.83 -6.36 -4.90
C ALA A 93 -1.05 -6.05 -3.60
N SER A 94 -0.77 -4.78 -3.31
CA SER A 94 -0.17 -4.37 -2.03
C SER A 94 -1.10 -4.60 -0.85
N ILE A 95 -2.39 -4.26 -0.97
CA ILE A 95 -3.40 -4.56 0.06
C ILE A 95 -3.40 -6.06 0.38
N LEU A 96 -3.40 -6.92 -0.66
CA LEU A 96 -3.41 -8.38 -0.51
C LEU A 96 -2.10 -8.99 0.00
N ARG A 97 -0.99 -8.26 -0.04
CA ARG A 97 0.31 -8.72 0.49
C ARG A 97 0.52 -8.36 1.95
N CYS A 98 -0.24 -7.40 2.47
CA CYS A 98 -0.23 -7.00 3.86
C CYS A 98 -1.23 -7.80 4.69
N ASP A 99 -1.00 -7.82 6.01
CA ASP A 99 -1.86 -8.51 6.97
C ASP A 99 -3.04 -7.64 7.42
N LEU A 100 -2.92 -6.31 7.28
CA LEU A 100 -3.98 -5.35 7.54
C LEU A 100 -3.75 -4.07 6.72
N SER A 101 -4.83 -3.46 6.24
CA SER A 101 -4.80 -2.15 5.60
C SER A 101 -5.63 -1.13 6.37
N PHE A 102 -5.09 0.06 6.59
CA PHE A 102 -5.79 1.18 7.19
C PHE A 102 -6.48 2.01 6.11
N ILE A 103 -7.82 1.97 6.10
CA ILE A 103 -8.66 2.69 5.14
C ILE A 103 -9.63 3.57 5.93
N ILE A 104 -9.64 4.87 5.63
CA ILE A 104 -10.41 5.87 6.38
C ILE A 104 -11.81 6.06 5.78
N SER A 105 -11.94 5.90 4.47
CA SER A 105 -13.17 6.23 3.73
C SER A 105 -14.10 5.04 3.60
N GLU A 106 -15.32 5.14 4.16
CA GLU A 106 -16.38 4.14 3.94
C GLU A 106 -16.70 3.93 2.45
N PHE A 107 -16.55 4.98 1.65
CA PHE A 107 -16.73 4.88 0.20
C PHE A 107 -15.63 4.03 -0.46
N GLU A 108 -14.39 4.18 -0.03
CA GLU A 108 -13.27 3.36 -0.52
C GLU A 108 -13.39 1.92 -0.05
N MET A 109 -13.81 1.68 1.18
CA MET A 109 -14.14 0.34 1.70
C MET A 109 -15.20 -0.35 0.82
N LYS A 110 -16.26 0.37 0.43
CA LYS A 110 -17.27 -0.17 -0.49
C LYS A 110 -16.69 -0.48 -1.86
N ILE A 111 -15.81 0.38 -2.40
CA ILE A 111 -15.13 0.11 -3.67
C ILE A 111 -14.29 -1.17 -3.58
N LEU A 112 -13.49 -1.33 -2.53
CA LEU A 112 -12.66 -2.52 -2.34
C LEU A 112 -13.51 -3.79 -2.27
N ASN A 113 -14.64 -3.75 -1.56
CA ASN A 113 -15.52 -4.90 -1.44
C ASN A 113 -16.37 -5.17 -2.70
N GLU A 114 -17.02 -4.15 -3.26
CA GLU A 114 -18.00 -4.32 -4.32
C GLU A 114 -17.36 -4.38 -5.70
N VAL A 115 -16.30 -3.62 -5.96
CA VAL A 115 -15.61 -3.56 -7.26
C VAL A 115 -14.46 -4.55 -7.30
N PHE A 116 -13.55 -4.48 -6.34
CA PHE A 116 -12.33 -5.31 -6.32
C PHE A 116 -12.50 -6.67 -5.63
N LYS A 117 -13.65 -6.91 -5.00
CA LYS A 117 -13.99 -8.18 -4.32
C LYS A 117 -13.02 -8.57 -3.21
N ILE A 118 -12.47 -7.57 -2.52
CA ILE A 118 -11.63 -7.77 -1.34
C ILE A 118 -12.51 -8.11 -0.13
N ASP A 119 -12.16 -9.19 0.56
CA ASP A 119 -12.83 -9.59 1.80
C ASP A 119 -12.48 -8.56 2.89
N PRO A 120 -13.46 -7.97 3.61
CA PRO A 120 -13.19 -7.02 4.69
C PRO A 120 -12.38 -7.60 5.87
N LYS A 121 -12.14 -8.91 5.90
CA LYS A 121 -11.30 -9.59 6.89
C LYS A 121 -9.84 -9.70 6.49
N VAL A 122 -9.49 -9.26 5.27
CA VAL A 122 -8.12 -9.15 4.76
C VAL A 122 -7.62 -7.72 4.99
#